data_AF-A0A3N5SCB4-F1
#
_entry.id   AF-A0A3N5SCB4-F1
#
_cell.length_a   1.000
_cell.length_b   1.000
_cell.length_c   1.000
_cell.angle_alpha   90.00
_cell.angle_beta   90.00
_cell.angle_gamma   90.00
#
_symmetry.space_group_name_H-M   'P 1'
#
loop_
_entity.id
_entity.type
_entity.pdbx_description
1 polymer ?
#
loop_
_entity_poly.entity_id
_entity_poly.type
_entity_poly.pdbx_seq_one_letter_code
_entity_poly.pdbx_strand_id
1 'polypeptide(L)' 'MKKDRQIPVEVYSRVVGYFRPVNQWNKGKREEFNERREFSLKDVKEACIYEYKGNSQNLADRLSR' A
#
# COMPACT_ATOMS: atom_id res chain seq x y z
N MET A 1 21.54 -1.75 -32.58
CA MET A 1 20.87 -1.28 -31.35
C MET A 1 21.06 -2.34 -30.28
N LYS A 2 21.69 -2.02 -29.15
CA LYS A 2 21.79 -2.98 -28.03
C LYS A 2 20.42 -3.03 -27.36
N LYS A 3 19.84 -4.22 -27.21
CA LYS A 3 18.64 -4.43 -26.40
C LYS A 3 19.06 -4.32 -24.94
N ASP A 4 18.53 -3.34 -24.23
CA ASP A 4 18.70 -3.26 -22.78
C ASP A 4 17.99 -4.45 -22.13
N ARG A 5 18.74 -5.19 -21.29
CA ARG A 5 18.19 -6.31 -20.53
C ARG A 5 17.35 -5.73 -19.39
N GLN A 6 16.04 -5.77 -19.52
CA GLN A 6 15.12 -5.46 -18.42
C GLN A 6 14.86 -6.71 -17.58
N ILE A 7 15.00 -6.55 -16.26
CA ILE A 7 14.65 -7.57 -15.27
C ILE A 7 13.26 -7.19 -14.73
N PRO A 8 12.27 -8.09 -14.76
CA PRO A 8 10.95 -7.80 -14.22
C PRO A 8 11.03 -7.63 -12.69
N VAL A 9 10.33 -6.65 -12.16
CA VAL A 9 10.24 -6.42 -10.71
C VAL A 9 9.24 -7.41 -10.11
N GLU A 10 9.63 -8.04 -9.01
CA GLU A 10 8.74 -8.88 -8.23
C GLU A 10 7.94 -8.05 -7.22
N VAL A 11 6.61 -8.19 -7.24
CA VAL A 11 5.71 -7.49 -6.32
C VAL A 11 5.24 -8.47 -5.24
N TYR A 12 5.41 -8.07 -3.98
CA TYR A 12 5.01 -8.86 -2.81
C TYR A 12 3.89 -8.15 -2.05
N SER A 13 2.99 -8.92 -1.45
CA SER A 13 1.92 -8.40 -0.60
C SER A 13 1.71 -9.26 0.63
N ARG A 14 1.24 -8.64 1.72
CA ARG A 14 1.06 -9.28 3.02
C ARG A 14 -0.29 -9.99 3.09
N VAL A 15 -0.26 -11.29 3.37
CA VAL A 15 -1.44 -12.16 3.35
C VAL A 15 -2.08 -12.28 4.74
N VAL A 16 -1.53 -13.14 5.61
CA VAL A 16 -1.97 -13.37 7.00
C VAL A 16 -0.72 -13.50 7.87
N GLY A 17 0.08 -12.43 7.91
CA GLY A 17 1.31 -12.40 8.72
C GLY A 17 2.63 -12.53 7.95
N TYR A 18 2.63 -13.00 6.70
CA TYR A 18 3.82 -13.12 5.86
C TYR A 18 3.62 -12.52 4.45
N PHE A 19 4.73 -12.30 3.74
CA PHE A 19 4.75 -11.78 2.37
C PHE A 19 4.69 -12.91 1.34
N ARG A 20 3.83 -12.78 0.33
CA ARG A 20 3.71 -13.71 -0.81
C ARG A 20 3.84 -12.94 -2.13
N PRO A 21 4.54 -13.48 -3.15
CA PRO A 21 4.55 -12.91 -4.50
C PRO A 21 3.14 -12.81 -5.07
N VAL A 22 2.78 -11.63 -5.58
CA VAL A 22 1.44 -11.35 -6.13
C VAL A 22 1.18 -12.15 -7.40
N ASN A 23 2.21 -12.41 -8.21
CA ASN A 23 2.13 -13.24 -9.40
C ASN A 23 1.74 -14.71 -9.12
N GLN A 24 1.87 -15.18 -7.87
CA GLN A 24 1.53 -16.55 -7.45
C GLN A 24 0.14 -16.64 -6.79
N TRP A 25 -0.72 -15.65 -6.94
CA TRP A 25 -2.07 -15.67 -6.36
C TRP A 25 -3.03 -16.50 -7.19
N ASN A 26 -3.74 -17.42 -6.54
CA ASN A 26 -4.84 -18.17 -7.15
C ASN A 26 -6.09 -17.28 -7.30
N LYS A 27 -7.12 -17.78 -7.99
CA LYS A 27 -8.37 -17.03 -8.24
C LYS A 27 -9.05 -16.58 -6.94
N GLY A 28 -9.17 -17.48 -5.96
CA GLY A 28 -9.81 -17.18 -4.67
C GLY A 28 -9.08 -16.10 -3.89
N LYS A 29 -7.74 -16.08 -3.92
CA LYS A 29 -6.95 -15.07 -3.20
C LYS A 29 -7.09 -13.67 -3.82
N ARG A 30 -7.22 -13.59 -5.14
CA ARG A 30 -7.51 -12.31 -5.83
C ARG A 30 -8.88 -11.78 -5.43
N GLU A 31 -9.89 -12.64 -5.34
CA GLU A 31 -11.23 -12.26 -4.88
C GLU A 31 -11.19 -11.78 -3.43
N GLU A 32 -10.61 -12.56 -2.52
CA GLU A 32 -10.45 -12.19 -1.11
C GLU A 32 -9.71 -10.86 -0.95
N PHE A 33 -8.71 -10.58 -1.79
CA PHE A 33 -8.00 -9.31 -1.76
C PHE A 33 -8.88 -8.13 -2.22
N ASN A 34 -9.71 -8.32 -3.25
CA ASN A 34 -10.63 -7.29 -3.73
C ASN A 34 -11.70 -6.93 -2.69
N GLU A 35 -12.07 -7.88 -1.83
CA GLU A 35 -13.02 -7.66 -0.75
C GLU A 35 -12.41 -6.91 0.46
N ARG A 36 -11.08 -6.73 0.50
CA ARG A 36 -10.41 -6.01 1.60
C ARG A 36 -10.81 -4.55 1.60
N ARG A 37 -11.16 -4.04 2.79
CA ARG A 37 -11.44 -2.61 3.00
C ARG A 37 -10.19 -1.92 3.52
N GLU A 38 -9.77 -0.88 2.82
CA GLU A 38 -8.75 0.02 3.32
C GLU A 38 -9.33 0.95 4.38
N PHE A 39 -8.48 1.32 5.33
CA PHE A 39 -8.84 2.32 6.31
C PHE A 39 -8.65 3.71 5.69
N SER A 40 -9.72 4.50 5.67
CA SER A 40 -9.71 5.89 5.18
C SER A 40 -10.01 6.84 6.33
N LEU A 41 -9.18 7.88 6.47
CA LEU A 41 -9.39 8.94 7.47
C LEU A 41 -10.70 9.71 7.27
N LYS A 42 -11.25 9.69 6.05
CA LYS A 42 -12.52 10.38 5.72
C LYS A 42 -13.73 9.69 6.35
N ASP A 43 -13.63 8.37 6.60
CA ASP A 43 -14.75 7.58 7.11
C ASP A 43 -14.85 7.60 8.64
N VAL A 44 -13.88 8.22 9.31
CA VAL A 44 -13.85 8.34 10.76
C VAL A 44 -14.44 9.68 11.18
N LYS A 45 -15.68 9.66 11.68
CA LYS A 45 -16.37 10.87 12.18
C LYS A 45 -15.70 11.46 13.42
N GLU A 46 -15.16 10.59 14.28
CA GLU A 46 -14.36 10.96 15.46
C GLU A 46 -13.24 9.93 15.63
N ALA A 47 -12.07 10.24 15.08
CA ALA A 47 -10.86 9.49 15.40
C ALA A 47 -10.25 10.13 16.65
N CYS A 48 -9.97 9.34 17.69
CA CYS A 48 -8.98 9.76 18.69
C CYS A 48 -7.61 9.74 18.00
N ILE A 49 -7.26 10.86 17.36
CA ILE A 49 -5.95 11.04 16.74
C ILE A 49 -4.96 11.23 17.89
N TYR A 50 -4.17 10.20 18.18
CA TYR A 50 -2.95 10.40 18.95
C TYR A 50 -1.96 11.15 18.07
N GLU A 51 -1.83 12.46 18.29
CA GLU A 51 -0.77 13.23 17.65
C GLU A 51 0.59 12.72 18.14
N TYR A 52 1.30 12.00 17.27
CA TYR A 52 2.73 11.82 17.44
C TYR A 52 3.41 13.17 17.21
N LYS A 53 3.84 13.84 18.29
CA LYS A 53 4.48 15.17 18.27
C LYS A 53 5.80 15.23 17.48
N GLY A 54 6.26 14.12 16.92
CA GLY A 54 7.43 14.06 16.06
C GLY A 54 7.06 14.31 14.59
N ASN A 55 7.27 15.56 14.16
CA ASN A 55 7.33 16.03 12.77
C ASN A 55 6.06 16.72 12.23
N SER A 56 5.79 17.91 12.76
CA SER A 56 4.92 18.93 12.16
C SER A 56 5.57 19.53 10.90
N GLN A 57 5.84 18.73 9.87
CA GLN A 57 6.08 19.28 8.54
C GLN A 57 4.77 19.25 7.76
N ASN A 58 4.36 20.44 7.34
CA ASN A 58 3.10 20.71 6.70
C ASN A 58 2.92 19.80 5.47
N LEU A 59 1.88 18.96 5.46
CA LEU A 59 1.63 18.01 4.37
C LEU A 59 1.44 18.73 3.02
N ALA A 60 1.04 20.00 3.05
CA ALA A 60 0.87 20.86 1.87
C ALA A 60 2.19 21.14 1.13
N ASP A 61 3.34 21.19 1.82
CA ASP A 61 4.65 21.43 1.20
C ASP A 61 5.15 20.24 0.37
N ARG A 62 4.56 19.06 0.56
CA ARG A 62 5.02 17.81 -0.09
C ARG A 62 4.29 17.49 -1.39
N LEU A 63 3.16 18.15 -1.66
CA LEU A 63 2.35 17.99 -2.87
C LEU A 63 2.60 19.09 -3.92
N SER A 64 3.49 20.04 -3.64
CA SER A 64 3.88 21.12 -4.56
C SER A 64 5.23 20.90 -5.26
N ARG A 65 5.73 19.66 -5.31
CA ARG A 65 6.91 19.28 -6.10
C ARG A 65 6.56 18.20 -7.11
#